data_AF-A0A528N7F1-F1
#
_entry.id   AF-A0A528N7F1-F1
#
_cell.length_a   1.000
_cell.length_b   1.000
_cell.length_c   1.000
_cell.angle_alpha   90.00
_cell.angle_beta   90.00
_cell.angle_gamma   90.00
#
_symmetry.space_group_name_H-M   'P 1'
#
loop_
_entity.id
_entity.type
_entity.pdbx_description
1 polymer ?
#
loop_
_entity_poly.entity_id
_entity_poly.type
_entity_poly.pdbx_seq_one_letter_code
_entity_poly.pdbx_strand_id
1 'polypeptide(L)'
;WENFRPRALFERFNIEVIATTEGALDDLNWHQMIRDSGWEGRVVTAYRPDAVVDPDFEGFSANLDRLSDITGCDTGTWAGYLDAHRQRRAFFKSFGATASDHGHPTAETANLSDAAAQELFNRIRRGSDDERERKLFRAQMLTEMAKMSRDDGLVLQIHPGSWRNHS
;
A
#
# COMPACT_ATOMS: atom_id res chain seq x y z
N TRP A 1 -31.20 8.37 -18.52
CA TRP A 1 -30.40 8.09 -17.30
C TRP A 1 -29.69 6.73 -17.35
N GLU A 2 -30.26 5.69 -17.97
CA GLU A 2 -29.57 4.39 -18.09
C GLU A 2 -28.20 4.46 -18.79
N ASN A 3 -28.11 5.24 -19.88
CA ASN A 3 -26.85 5.50 -20.60
C ASN A 3 -25.82 6.36 -19.81
N PHE A 4 -26.12 6.72 -18.56
CA PHE A 4 -25.26 7.52 -17.68
C PHE A 4 -24.95 6.80 -16.36
N ARG A 5 -25.28 5.50 -16.25
CA ARG A 5 -24.79 4.68 -15.13
C ARG A 5 -23.26 4.47 -15.26
N PRO A 6 -22.51 4.25 -14.16
CA PRO A 6 -21.06 4.12 -14.21
C PRO A 6 -20.53 3.11 -15.24
N ARG A 7 -21.10 1.90 -15.30
CA ARG A 7 -20.71 0.87 -16.29
C ARG A 7 -21.01 1.28 -17.74
N ALA A 8 -22.17 1.90 -17.98
CA ALA A 8 -22.53 2.40 -19.30
C ALA A 8 -21.59 3.54 -19.76
N LEU A 9 -21.16 4.40 -18.83
CA LEU A 9 -20.18 5.45 -19.12
C LEU A 9 -18.79 4.87 -19.38
N PHE A 10 -18.37 3.85 -18.62
CA PHE A 10 -17.10 3.16 -18.85
C PHE A 10 -16.99 2.62 -20.29
N GLU A 11 -18.04 1.94 -20.76
CA GLU A 11 -18.13 1.43 -22.13
C GLU A 11 -18.19 2.56 -23.17
N ARG A 12 -19.03 3.58 -22.93
CA ARG A 12 -19.17 4.72 -23.83
C ARG A 12 -17.89 5.53 -23.99
N PHE A 13 -17.09 5.64 -22.93
CA PHE A 13 -15.78 6.29 -22.94
C PHE A 13 -14.69 5.40 -23.52
N ASN A 14 -15.02 4.16 -23.91
CA ASN A 14 -14.09 3.19 -24.47
C ASN A 14 -12.87 2.99 -23.55
N ILE A 15 -13.12 2.90 -22.24
CA ILE A 15 -12.07 2.66 -21.25
C ILE A 15 -11.66 1.20 -21.36
N GLU A 16 -10.40 0.96 -21.74
CA GLU A 16 -9.86 -0.40 -21.80
C GLU A 16 -9.54 -0.95 -20.40
N VAL A 17 -9.00 -0.11 -19.52
CA VAL A 17 -8.67 -0.46 -18.13
C VAL A 17 -8.72 0.79 -17.26
N ILE A 18 -9.20 0.64 -16.03
CA ILE A 18 -9.04 1.63 -14.97
C ILE A 18 -8.40 0.96 -13.76
N ALA A 19 -7.40 1.62 -13.18
CA ALA A 19 -6.81 1.23 -11.90
C ALA A 19 -7.34 2.17 -10.80
N THR A 20 -7.94 1.59 -9.77
CA THR A 20 -8.26 2.29 -8.52
C THR A 20 -7.07 2.18 -7.56
N THR A 21 -7.16 2.82 -6.40
CA THR A 21 -6.08 2.84 -5.40
C THR A 21 -6.65 2.44 -4.05
N GLU A 22 -6.15 1.34 -3.49
CA GLU A 22 -6.65 0.79 -2.23
C GLU A 22 -5.52 0.65 -1.20
N GLY A 23 -5.89 0.81 0.06
CA GLY A 23 -5.02 0.68 1.21
C GLY A 23 -4.62 -0.77 1.45
N ALA A 24 -3.43 -1.01 2.01
CA ALA A 24 -2.95 -2.37 2.28
C ALA A 24 -3.92 -3.28 3.08
N LEU A 25 -4.82 -2.68 3.86
CA LEU A 25 -5.79 -3.34 4.72
C LEU A 25 -7.14 -3.64 4.05
N ASP A 26 -7.39 -3.12 2.85
CA ASP A 26 -8.67 -3.25 2.16
C ASP A 26 -8.91 -4.67 1.66
N ASP A 27 -10.16 -5.15 1.75
CA ASP A 27 -10.54 -6.52 1.39
C ASP A 27 -10.77 -6.75 -0.11
N LEU A 28 -10.77 -5.67 -0.91
CA LEU A 28 -11.03 -5.66 -2.36
C LEU A 28 -12.38 -6.30 -2.75
N ASN A 29 -13.38 -6.24 -1.85
CA ASN A 29 -14.69 -6.87 -2.08
C ASN A 29 -15.41 -6.33 -3.33
N TRP A 30 -15.24 -5.05 -3.67
CA TRP A 30 -15.85 -4.44 -4.86
C TRP A 30 -15.18 -4.94 -6.14
N HIS A 31 -13.86 -5.14 -6.15
CA HIS A 31 -13.15 -5.75 -7.27
C HIS A 31 -13.59 -7.20 -7.48
N GLN A 32 -13.79 -7.95 -6.39
CA GLN A 32 -14.37 -9.29 -6.45
C GLN A 32 -15.79 -9.27 -7.04
N MET A 33 -16.66 -8.39 -6.53
CA MET A 33 -18.03 -8.23 -7.04
C MET A 33 -18.07 -7.85 -8.52
N ILE A 34 -17.16 -6.99 -8.99
CA ILE A 34 -17.05 -6.62 -10.40
C ILE A 34 -16.72 -7.87 -11.25
N ARG A 35 -15.69 -8.62 -10.85
CA ARG A 35 -15.27 -9.86 -11.53
C ARG A 35 -16.37 -10.91 -11.59
N ASP A 36 -17.13 -11.05 -10.51
CA ASP A 36 -18.19 -12.06 -10.40
C ASP A 36 -19.49 -11.65 -11.10
N SER A 37 -19.62 -10.39 -11.54
CA SER A 37 -20.88 -9.86 -12.08
C SER A 37 -21.17 -10.19 -13.55
N GLY A 38 -20.23 -10.81 -14.26
CA GLY A 38 -20.34 -11.06 -15.71
C GLY A 38 -20.25 -9.80 -16.59
N TRP A 39 -19.82 -8.67 -16.02
CA TRP A 39 -19.52 -7.44 -16.77
C TRP A 39 -18.04 -7.42 -17.17
N GLU A 40 -17.78 -7.11 -18.44
CA GLU A 40 -16.44 -7.22 -19.06
C GLU A 40 -15.48 -6.05 -18.75
N GLY A 41 -15.94 -5.04 -18.00
CA GLY A 41 -15.13 -3.87 -17.70
C GLY A 41 -13.94 -4.21 -16.79
N ARG A 42 -12.74 -3.84 -17.23
CA ARG A 42 -11.50 -4.14 -16.52
C ARG A 42 -11.17 -3.06 -15.49
N VAL A 43 -11.65 -3.29 -14.26
CA VAL A 43 -11.32 -2.48 -13.08
C VAL A 43 -10.30 -3.24 -12.24
N VAL A 44 -9.08 -2.72 -12.12
CA VAL A 44 -8.00 -3.28 -11.30
C VAL A 44 -7.66 -2.34 -10.14
N THR A 45 -6.79 -2.79 -9.24
CA THR A 45 -6.32 -2.02 -8.07
C THR A 45 -4.84 -1.64 -8.20
N ALA A 46 -4.39 -0.69 -7.39
CA ALA A 46 -3.00 -0.39 -7.10
C ALA A 46 -2.78 -0.45 -5.58
N TYR A 47 -1.65 -1.01 -5.17
CA TYR A 47 -1.34 -1.23 -3.75
C TYR A 47 -0.77 0.03 -3.10
N ARG A 48 -1.50 0.66 -2.18
CA ARG A 48 -1.07 1.87 -1.46
C ARG A 48 -0.89 1.60 0.04
N PRO A 49 0.36 1.42 0.52
CA PRO A 49 0.58 1.01 1.90
C PRO A 49 0.69 2.15 2.91
N ASP A 50 0.46 3.42 2.54
CA ASP A 50 0.69 4.61 3.39
C ASP A 50 0.26 4.41 4.86
N ALA A 51 -0.95 3.89 5.11
CA ALA A 51 -1.51 3.67 6.45
C ALA A 51 -0.71 2.71 7.36
N VAL A 52 0.18 1.90 6.78
CA VAL A 52 1.02 0.91 7.46
C VAL A 52 2.52 1.11 7.17
N VAL A 53 2.91 2.22 6.51
CA VAL A 53 4.33 2.59 6.30
C VAL A 53 4.67 4.00 6.77
N ASP A 54 3.67 4.83 7.06
CA ASP A 54 3.83 6.17 7.61
C ASP A 54 3.48 6.21 9.11
N PRO A 55 4.47 6.35 10.01
CA PRO A 55 4.22 6.38 11.45
C PRO A 55 3.42 7.62 11.91
N ASP A 56 3.32 8.66 11.07
CA ASP A 56 2.48 9.84 11.32
C ASP A 56 1.02 9.63 10.84
N PHE A 57 0.70 8.51 10.21
CA PHE A 57 -0.66 8.19 9.78
C PHE A 57 -1.55 7.85 10.98
N GLU A 58 -2.78 8.35 10.96
CA GLU A 58 -3.73 8.12 12.04
C GLU A 58 -3.98 6.62 12.26
N GLY A 59 -3.79 6.16 13.50
CA GLY A 59 -3.98 4.76 13.85
C GLY A 59 -2.87 3.82 13.38
N PHE A 60 -1.69 4.32 12.96
CA PHE A 60 -0.58 3.49 12.44
C PHE A 60 -0.32 2.21 13.23
N SER A 61 -0.19 2.27 14.57
CA SER A 61 0.03 1.07 15.39
C SER A 61 -1.11 0.06 15.27
N ALA A 62 -2.37 0.52 15.35
CA ALA A 62 -3.54 -0.35 15.21
C ALA A 62 -3.66 -0.92 13.79
N ASN A 63 -3.22 -0.17 12.78
CA ASN A 63 -3.17 -0.62 11.40
C ASN A 63 -2.15 -1.76 11.22
N LEU A 64 -1.00 -1.72 11.93
CA LEU A 64 -0.05 -2.83 11.94
C LEU A 64 -0.63 -4.09 12.61
N ASP A 65 -1.41 -3.92 13.67
CA ASP A 65 -2.12 -5.04 14.32
C ASP A 65 -3.17 -5.64 13.38
N ARG A 66 -3.95 -4.78 12.70
CA ARG A 66 -4.90 -5.21 11.68
C ARG A 66 -4.22 -5.92 10.51
N LEU A 67 -3.03 -5.45 10.10
CA LEU A 67 -2.21 -6.09 9.08
C LEU A 67 -1.77 -7.49 9.51
N SER A 68 -1.40 -7.67 10.77
CA SER A 68 -1.13 -8.99 11.36
C SER A 68 -2.37 -9.88 11.25
N ASP A 69 -3.53 -9.41 11.71
CA ASP A 69 -4.76 -10.20 11.71
C ASP A 69 -5.17 -10.71 10.32
N ILE A 70 -5.06 -9.88 9.27
CA ILE A 70 -5.46 -10.27 7.90
C ILE A 70 -4.42 -11.13 7.17
N THR A 71 -3.18 -11.16 7.63
CA THR A 71 -2.10 -11.94 6.99
C THR A 71 -1.68 -13.16 7.79
N GLY A 72 -2.02 -13.22 9.08
CA GLY A 72 -1.49 -14.21 10.01
C GLY A 72 0.02 -14.05 10.30
N CYS A 73 0.66 -12.97 9.83
CA CYS A 73 2.06 -12.68 10.09
C CYS A 73 2.24 -11.91 11.40
N ASP A 74 3.33 -12.18 12.12
CA ASP A 74 3.70 -11.40 13.32
C ASP A 74 4.31 -10.04 12.95
N THR A 75 3.46 -9.01 12.84
CA THR A 75 3.89 -7.62 12.59
C THR A 75 4.52 -6.95 13.81
N GLY A 76 4.70 -7.67 14.93
CA GLY A 76 5.55 -7.24 16.04
C GLY A 76 7.05 -7.38 15.73
N THR A 77 7.41 -8.13 14.69
CA THR A 77 8.79 -8.29 14.23
C THR A 77 8.99 -7.67 12.85
N TRP A 78 10.21 -7.22 12.57
CA TRP A 78 10.55 -6.67 11.24
C TRP A 78 10.32 -7.67 10.12
N ALA A 79 10.73 -8.93 10.32
CA ALA A 79 10.55 -9.99 9.33
C ALA A 79 9.06 -10.26 9.05
N GLY A 80 8.25 -10.47 10.10
CA GLY A 80 6.82 -10.75 9.95
C GLY A 80 6.05 -9.55 9.37
N TYR A 81 6.45 -8.31 9.69
CA TYR A 81 5.92 -7.11 9.05
C TYR A 81 6.20 -7.07 7.53
N LEU A 82 7.43 -7.37 7.10
CA LEU A 82 7.76 -7.45 5.68
C LEU A 82 7.04 -8.61 4.98
N ASP A 83 6.87 -9.75 5.64
CA ASP A 83 6.13 -10.89 5.11
C ASP A 83 4.64 -10.58 4.95
N ALA A 84 4.05 -9.82 5.88
CA ALA A 84 2.68 -9.33 5.76
C ALA A 84 2.52 -8.47 4.49
N HIS A 85 3.48 -7.58 4.23
CA HIS A 85 3.50 -6.80 2.99
C HIS A 85 3.57 -7.66 1.73
N ARG A 86 4.45 -8.66 1.70
CA ARG A 86 4.55 -9.60 0.55
C ARG A 86 3.23 -10.32 0.31
N GLN A 87 2.57 -10.81 1.38
CA GLN A 87 1.27 -11.47 1.27
C GLN A 87 0.19 -10.53 0.73
N ARG A 88 0.10 -9.30 1.26
CA ARG A 88 -0.90 -8.33 0.77
C ARG A 88 -0.63 -7.92 -0.68
N ARG A 89 0.62 -7.70 -1.07
CA ARG A 89 0.97 -7.42 -2.47
C ARG A 89 0.56 -8.58 -3.40
N ALA A 90 0.79 -9.82 -2.99
CA ALA A 90 0.34 -11.00 -3.74
C ALA A 90 -1.19 -11.06 -3.86
N PHE A 91 -1.92 -10.74 -2.79
CA PHE A 91 -3.38 -10.63 -2.83
C PHE A 91 -3.84 -9.56 -3.82
N PHE A 92 -3.27 -8.36 -3.78
CA PHE A 92 -3.59 -7.28 -4.73
C PHE A 92 -3.29 -7.68 -6.18
N LYS A 93 -2.17 -8.40 -6.42
CA LYS A 93 -1.86 -8.96 -7.74
C LYS A 93 -2.91 -9.95 -8.21
N SER A 94 -3.50 -10.76 -7.32
CA SER A 94 -4.62 -11.62 -7.72
C SER A 94 -5.81 -10.80 -8.21
N PHE A 95 -5.97 -9.55 -7.75
CA PHE A 95 -6.96 -8.56 -8.23
C PHE A 95 -6.50 -7.73 -9.44
N GLY A 96 -5.40 -8.11 -10.07
CA GLY A 96 -4.93 -7.51 -11.32
C GLY A 96 -4.02 -6.29 -11.10
N ALA A 97 -3.57 -6.05 -9.87
CA ALA A 97 -2.60 -4.99 -9.60
C ALA A 97 -1.31 -5.21 -10.38
N THR A 98 -0.85 -4.13 -11.02
CA THR A 98 0.45 -4.06 -11.71
C THR A 98 1.35 -2.97 -11.13
N ALA A 99 0.83 -2.16 -10.20
CA ALA A 99 1.54 -1.06 -9.59
C ALA A 99 1.27 -0.96 -8.08
N SER A 100 2.17 -0.27 -7.40
CA SER A 100 2.04 0.22 -6.04
C SER A 100 2.26 1.73 -6.03
N ASP A 101 1.59 2.42 -5.10
CA ASP A 101 1.54 3.87 -5.01
C ASP A 101 1.94 4.33 -3.59
N HIS A 102 2.83 5.32 -3.49
CA HIS A 102 3.44 5.76 -2.22
C HIS A 102 3.34 7.28 -2.09
N GLY A 103 2.52 7.75 -1.14
CA GLY A 103 2.18 9.16 -0.97
C GLY A 103 2.97 9.90 0.10
N HIS A 104 4.26 9.62 0.23
CA HIS A 104 5.09 10.13 1.32
C HIS A 104 5.28 11.66 1.27
N PRO A 105 5.57 12.34 2.41
CA PRO A 105 5.86 13.77 2.40
C PRO A 105 7.10 14.15 1.58
N THR A 106 8.09 13.26 1.47
CA THR A 106 9.35 13.51 0.76
C THR A 106 9.71 12.34 -0.17
N ALA A 107 10.61 12.59 -1.11
CA ALA A 107 11.17 11.56 -2.00
C ALA A 107 12.41 10.86 -1.41
N GLU A 108 12.71 11.08 -0.12
CA GLU A 108 13.90 10.50 0.50
C GLU A 108 13.80 8.98 0.57
N THR A 109 14.93 8.32 0.26
CA THR A 109 15.09 6.88 0.40
C THR A 109 16.27 6.60 1.32
N ALA A 110 16.26 5.42 1.96
CA ALA A 110 17.35 4.97 2.80
C ALA A 110 17.76 3.54 2.41
N ASN A 111 19.00 3.15 2.70
CA ASN A 111 19.50 1.81 2.44
C ASN A 111 20.20 1.28 3.70
N LEU A 112 19.41 1.12 4.76
CA LEU A 112 19.87 0.57 6.02
C LEU A 112 20.21 -0.93 5.86
N SER A 113 21.11 -1.42 6.71
CA SER A 113 21.26 -2.86 6.91
C SER A 113 20.01 -3.43 7.57
N ASP A 114 19.76 -4.73 7.41
CA ASP A 114 18.58 -5.39 7.99
C ASP A 114 18.53 -5.22 9.52
N ALA A 115 19.69 -5.28 10.19
CA ALA A 115 19.79 -5.06 11.63
C ALA A 115 19.38 -3.63 12.03
N ALA A 116 19.86 -2.61 11.29
CA ALA A 116 19.50 -1.23 11.56
C ALA A 116 18.03 -0.93 11.24
N ALA A 117 17.48 -1.51 10.16
CA ALA A 117 16.07 -1.41 9.82
C ALA A 117 15.18 -2.06 10.89
N GLN A 118 15.57 -3.23 11.41
CA GLN A 118 14.87 -3.91 12.49
C GLN A 118 14.90 -3.11 13.80
N GLU A 119 16.05 -2.55 14.16
CA GLU A 119 16.16 -1.69 15.34
C GLU A 119 15.30 -0.43 15.22
N LEU A 120 15.29 0.22 14.04
CA LEU A 120 14.43 1.36 13.76
C LEU A 120 12.95 0.96 13.85
N PHE A 121 12.54 -0.13 13.21
CA PHE A 121 11.17 -0.63 13.26
C PHE A 121 10.72 -0.92 14.71
N ASN A 122 11.57 -1.52 15.54
CA ASN A 122 11.26 -1.77 16.95
C ASN A 122 10.96 -0.47 17.73
N ARG A 123 11.67 0.61 17.44
CA ARG A 123 11.42 1.92 18.06
C ARG A 123 10.14 2.56 17.52
N ILE A 124 9.91 2.47 16.21
CA ILE A 124 8.66 2.91 15.55
C ILE A 124 7.44 2.17 16.12
N ARG A 125 7.51 0.83 16.26
CA ARG A 125 6.42 0.00 16.81
C ARG A 125 6.09 0.33 18.26
N ARG A 126 7.06 0.85 19.03
CA ARG A 126 6.89 1.36 20.41
C ARG A 126 6.36 2.79 20.48
N GLY A 127 6.13 3.45 19.34
CA GLY A 127 5.61 4.82 19.26
C GLY A 127 6.70 5.88 19.41
N SER A 128 7.77 5.83 18.62
CA SER A 128 8.84 6.85 18.67
C SER A 128 8.33 8.25 18.33
N ASP A 129 8.58 9.19 19.24
CA ASP A 129 8.29 10.62 19.08
C ASP A 129 9.37 11.38 18.28
N ASP A 130 10.49 10.74 17.89
CA ASP A 130 11.53 11.37 17.07
C ASP A 130 11.12 11.45 15.59
N GLU A 131 10.87 12.67 15.10
CA GLU A 131 10.52 12.94 13.71
C GLU A 131 11.55 12.39 12.71
N ARG A 132 12.84 12.40 13.07
CA ARG A 132 13.92 11.90 12.20
C ARG A 132 13.81 10.39 12.02
N GLU A 133 13.38 9.67 13.04
CA GLU A 133 13.16 8.23 12.97
C GLU A 133 11.95 7.89 12.10
N ARG A 134 10.83 8.60 12.27
CA ARG A 134 9.62 8.41 11.45
C ARG A 134 9.91 8.71 9.97
N LYS A 135 10.67 9.77 9.70
CA LYS A 135 11.13 10.14 8.36
C LYS A 135 12.06 9.07 7.76
N LEU A 136 13.05 8.61 8.52
CA LEU A 136 13.98 7.56 8.10
C LEU A 136 13.24 6.24 7.83
N PHE A 137 12.21 5.92 8.62
CA PHE A 137 11.41 4.72 8.44
C PHE A 137 10.66 4.75 7.10
N ARG A 138 9.95 5.84 6.78
CA ARG A 138 9.32 6.02 5.46
C ARG A 138 10.34 5.88 4.31
N ALA A 139 11.52 6.47 4.48
CA ALA A 139 12.60 6.39 3.50
C ALA A 139 13.12 4.96 3.31
N GLN A 140 13.27 4.20 4.40
CA GLN A 140 13.64 2.78 4.33
C GLN A 140 12.54 1.95 3.66
N MET A 141 11.27 2.22 3.97
CA MET A 141 10.16 1.47 3.40
C MET A 141 10.04 1.63 1.89
N LEU A 142 10.40 2.78 1.29
CA LEU A 142 10.49 2.89 -0.18
C LEU A 142 11.50 1.91 -0.77
N THR A 143 12.64 1.70 -0.12
CA THR A 143 13.64 0.71 -0.55
C THR A 143 13.15 -0.71 -0.37
N GLU A 144 12.45 -1.02 0.72
CA GLU A 144 11.85 -2.35 0.92
C GLU A 144 10.77 -2.65 -0.12
N MET A 145 9.92 -1.68 -0.45
CA MET A 145 8.92 -1.81 -1.52
C MET A 145 9.58 -2.01 -2.87
N ALA A 146 10.70 -1.32 -3.14
CA ALA A 146 11.51 -1.54 -4.35
C ALA A 146 12.13 -2.94 -4.40
N LYS A 147 12.64 -3.47 -3.27
CA LYS A 147 13.14 -4.85 -3.18
C LYS A 147 12.02 -5.85 -3.48
N MET A 148 10.83 -5.69 -2.88
CA MET A 148 9.67 -6.53 -3.17
C MET A 148 9.25 -6.44 -4.65
N SER A 149 9.32 -5.25 -5.25
CA SER A 149 9.05 -5.06 -6.68
C SER A 149 10.03 -5.78 -7.61
N ARG A 150 11.28 -6.04 -7.17
CA ARG A 150 12.20 -6.90 -7.94
C ARG A 150 11.72 -8.34 -8.01
N ASP A 151 11.04 -8.80 -6.97
CA ASP A 151 10.56 -10.18 -6.87
C ASP A 151 9.17 -10.35 -7.52
N ASP A 152 8.25 -9.41 -7.28
CA ASP A 152 6.86 -9.52 -7.74
C ASP A 152 6.53 -8.71 -9.00
N GLY A 153 7.42 -7.84 -9.46
CA GLY A 153 7.24 -7.07 -10.69
C GLY A 153 6.24 -5.91 -10.61
N LEU A 154 5.73 -5.53 -9.43
CA LEU A 154 4.87 -4.35 -9.31
C LEU A 154 5.68 -3.07 -9.60
N VAL A 155 5.15 -2.21 -10.46
CA VAL A 155 5.70 -0.86 -10.68
C VAL A 155 5.62 -0.05 -9.38
N LEU A 156 6.71 0.64 -9.02
CA LEU A 156 6.77 1.51 -7.84
C LEU A 156 6.52 2.97 -8.24
N GLN A 157 5.36 3.51 -7.90
CA GLN A 157 5.00 4.91 -8.15
C GLN A 157 5.25 5.74 -6.89
N ILE A 158 6.08 6.78 -6.97
CA ILE A 158 6.39 7.65 -5.83
C ILE A 158 5.74 9.01 -6.08
N HIS A 159 4.82 9.42 -5.22
CA HIS A 159 4.10 10.70 -5.28
C HIS A 159 4.42 11.60 -4.07
N PRO A 160 5.62 12.22 -4.03
CA PRO A 160 6.08 12.96 -2.86
C PRO A 160 5.67 14.44 -2.88
N GLY A 161 5.81 15.12 -1.73
CA GLY A 161 5.82 16.59 -1.67
C GLY A 161 4.49 17.28 -1.41
N SER A 162 3.42 16.54 -1.09
CA SER A 162 2.13 17.15 -0.72
C SER A 162 2.10 17.49 0.77
N TRP A 163 1.83 18.77 1.09
CA TRP A 163 1.47 19.17 2.46
C TRP A 163 -0.02 18.94 2.68
N ARG A 164 -0.35 17.84 3.35
CA ARG A 164 -1.73 17.42 3.62
C ARG A 164 -2.27 18.09 4.87
N ASN A 165 -3.60 18.23 4.95
CA ASN A 165 -4.34 18.72 6.12
C ASN A 165 -3.82 20.07 6.67
N HIS A 166 -3.51 21.00 5.76
CA HIS A 166 -2.99 22.33 6.10
C HIS A 166 -4.04 23.25 6.74
N SER A 167 -5.33 22.89 6.70
CA SER A 167 -6.46 23.72 7.17
C SER A 167 -7.54 22.88 7.82
#